data_AF-Q115F7-F1
#
_entry.id   AF-Q115F7-F1
#
_cell.length_a   1.000
_cell.length_b   1.000
_cell.length_c   1.000
_cell.angle_alpha   90.00
_cell.angle_beta   90.00
_cell.angle_gamma   90.00
#
_symmetry.space_group_name_H-M   'P 1'
#
loop_
_entity.id
_entity.type
_entity.pdbx_description
1 polymer ?
#
loop_
_entity_poly.entity_id
_entity_poly.type
_entity_poly.pdbx_seq_one_letter_code
_entity_poly.pdbx_strand_id
1 'polypeptide(L)'
;MSENSGDKVSIQEVYGVGINKGNINTSKFAKTMTIYESQQQNLTEAARDIQELLEQLEKTYPSETTMDRMKIATEVITHIDNHPTKAQKIFSAIKAGGVAAVEQLLNHPASSFVIAALEDWQKSKS
;
A
#
# COMPACT_ATOMS: atom_id res chain seq x y z
N MET A 1 -10.82 -4.06 63.25
CA MET A 1 -9.97 -3.85 62.05
C MET A 1 -10.79 -4.28 60.84
N SER A 2 -11.47 -3.31 60.21
CA SER A 2 -11.18 -2.71 58.88
C SER A 2 -11.90 -3.48 57.77
N GLU A 3 -12.97 -2.94 57.18
CA GLU A 3 -12.99 -2.09 55.95
C GLU A 3 -12.44 -2.86 54.73
N ASN A 4 -13.03 -2.90 53.52
CA ASN A 4 -13.78 -1.89 52.78
C ASN A 4 -14.52 -2.52 51.56
N SER A 5 -15.48 -1.77 51.05
CA SER A 5 -16.28 -1.85 49.82
C SER A 5 -15.47 -1.59 48.52
N GLY A 6 -16.04 -2.02 47.37
CA GLY A 6 -15.65 -1.65 46.00
C GLY A 6 -14.74 -2.70 45.33
N ASP A 7 -15.06 -3.35 44.21
CA ASP A 7 -15.71 -2.84 43.01
C ASP A 7 -16.62 -3.87 42.34
N LYS A 8 -17.77 -3.39 41.87
CA LYS A 8 -18.60 -4.08 40.88
C LYS A 8 -18.06 -3.72 39.50
N VAL A 9 -17.51 -4.70 38.76
CA VAL A 9 -17.42 -4.58 37.30
C VAL A 9 -18.40 -5.56 36.69
N SER A 10 -19.47 -5.00 36.14
CA SER A 10 -20.48 -5.68 35.35
C SER A 10 -19.83 -6.21 34.08
N ILE A 11 -19.60 -7.53 34.01
CA ILE A 11 -19.31 -8.21 32.75
C ILE A 11 -20.59 -8.20 31.91
N GLN A 12 -20.68 -7.19 31.04
CA GLN A 12 -21.72 -7.03 30.04
C GLN A 12 -21.54 -8.12 28.97
N GLU A 13 -22.47 -9.07 29.00
CA GLU A 13 -22.98 -9.90 27.89
C GLU A 13 -21.97 -10.34 26.82
N VAL A 14 -21.49 -11.58 27.02
CA VAL A 14 -20.77 -12.38 26.03
C VAL A 14 -21.71 -12.67 24.86
N TYR A 15 -21.57 -11.94 23.76
CA TYR A 15 -22.06 -12.39 22.46
C TYR A 15 -21.32 -13.69 22.11
N GLY A 16 -22.05 -14.80 22.09
CA GLY A 16 -21.52 -16.14 21.96
C GLY A 16 -20.66 -16.32 20.71
N VAL A 17 -19.35 -16.35 20.89
CA VAL A 17 -18.44 -17.08 20.00
C VAL A 17 -18.33 -18.47 20.59
N GLY A 18 -19.07 -19.42 20.03
CA GLY A 18 -18.94 -20.83 20.34
C GLY A 18 -17.51 -21.27 20.03
N ILE A 19 -16.70 -21.46 21.08
CA ILE A 19 -15.32 -21.92 20.94
C ILE A 19 -15.37 -23.41 20.60
N ASN A 20 -15.40 -23.71 19.30
CA ASN A 20 -15.20 -25.06 18.82
C ASN A 20 -13.74 -25.45 19.18
N LYS A 21 -13.56 -26.48 20.01
CA LYS A 21 -12.24 -27.06 20.38
C LYS A 21 -11.59 -27.79 19.20
N GLY A 22 -11.61 -27.20 18.01
CA GLY A 22 -10.72 -27.54 16.91
C GLY A 22 -9.45 -26.73 17.09
N ASN A 23 -8.30 -27.33 16.85
CA ASN A 23 -6.99 -26.69 16.94
C ASN A 23 -6.90 -25.53 15.91
N ILE A 24 -7.41 -24.35 16.26
CA ILE A 24 -7.23 -23.14 15.45
C ILE A 24 -5.73 -22.86 15.50
N ASN A 25 -5.05 -23.01 14.36
CA ASN A 25 -3.65 -22.62 14.24
C ASN A 25 -3.58 -21.10 14.39
N THR A 26 -3.57 -20.60 15.64
CA THR A 26 -3.48 -19.19 15.99
C THR A 26 -2.28 -18.52 15.33
N SER A 27 -1.21 -19.29 15.08
CA SER A 27 -0.04 -18.88 14.30
C SER A 27 -0.33 -18.59 12.83
N LYS A 28 -1.22 -19.35 12.17
CA LYS A 28 -1.61 -19.08 10.78
C LYS A 28 -2.48 -17.83 10.70
N PHE A 29 -3.44 -17.66 11.62
CA PHE A 29 -4.29 -16.47 11.65
C PHE A 29 -3.49 -15.20 11.95
N ALA A 30 -2.61 -15.23 12.97
CA ALA A 30 -1.73 -14.11 13.29
C ALA A 30 -0.78 -13.77 12.13
N LYS A 31 -0.16 -14.78 11.50
CA LYS A 31 0.70 -14.60 10.33
C LYS A 31 -0.06 -14.00 9.14
N THR A 32 -1.29 -14.45 8.88
CA THR A 32 -2.12 -13.91 7.79
C THR A 32 -2.54 -12.47 8.05
N MET A 33 -2.91 -12.09 9.28
CA MET A 33 -3.23 -10.69 9.61
C MET A 33 -2.02 -9.76 9.46
N THR A 34 -0.86 -10.12 10.00
CA THR A 34 0.36 -9.31 9.87
C THR A 34 0.79 -9.14 8.41
N ILE A 35 0.64 -10.17 7.59
CA ILE A 35 0.92 -10.10 6.15
C ILE A 35 -0.07 -9.16 5.43
N TYR A 36 -1.36 -9.20 5.79
CA TYR A 36 -2.36 -8.31 5.18
C TYR A 36 -2.12 -6.83 5.53
N GLU A 37 -1.85 -6.53 6.81
CA GLU A 37 -1.56 -5.16 7.27
C GLU A 37 -0.30 -4.59 6.61
N SER A 38 0.78 -5.39 6.57
CA SER A 38 2.02 -4.98 5.88
C SER A 38 1.84 -4.77 4.38
N GLN A 39 1.01 -5.57 3.71
CA GLN A 39 0.71 -5.38 2.29
C GLN A 39 -0.08 -4.09 2.02
N GLN A 40 -1.07 -3.77 2.85
CA GLN A 40 -1.82 -2.51 2.72
C GLN A 40 -0.96 -1.29 3.04
N GLN A 41 -0.08 -1.38 4.04
CA GLN A 41 0.89 -0.34 4.35
C GLN A 41 1.84 -0.12 3.17
N ASN A 42 2.37 -1.19 2.58
CA ASN A 42 3.25 -1.11 1.42
C ASN A 42 2.53 -0.48 0.21
N LEU A 43 1.24 -0.81 -0.01
CA LEU A 43 0.43 -0.22 -1.07
C LEU A 43 0.27 1.29 -0.90
N THR A 44 -0.14 1.71 0.29
CA THR A 44 -0.37 3.13 0.60
C THR A 44 0.94 3.92 0.55
N GLU A 45 2.03 3.35 1.06
CA GLU A 45 3.35 3.98 1.01
C GLU A 45 3.87 4.10 -0.42
N ALA A 46 3.72 3.06 -1.25
CA ALA A 46 4.14 3.10 -2.65
C ALA A 46 3.35 4.12 -3.46
N ALA A 47 2.03 4.17 -3.29
CA ALA A 47 1.20 5.16 -3.95
C ALA A 47 1.57 6.59 -3.52
N ARG A 48 1.80 6.81 -2.22
CA ARG A 48 2.30 8.09 -1.70
C ARG A 48 3.64 8.48 -2.33
N ASP A 49 4.61 7.55 -2.40
CA ASP A 49 5.93 7.83 -2.98
C ASP A 49 5.84 8.21 -4.46
N ILE A 50 4.97 7.55 -5.23
CA ILE A 50 4.73 7.88 -6.65
C ILE A 50 4.01 9.23 -6.77
N GLN A 51 2.99 9.48 -5.93
CA GLN A 51 2.26 10.75 -5.91
C GLN A 51 3.19 11.93 -5.60
N GLU A 52 4.04 11.81 -4.58
CA GLU A 52 5.02 12.85 -4.23
C GLU A 52 6.00 13.11 -5.37
N LEU A 53 6.43 12.06 -6.07
CA LEU A 53 7.31 12.19 -7.22
C LEU A 53 6.60 12.89 -8.39
N LEU A 54 5.33 12.57 -8.64
CA LEU A 54 4.52 13.23 -9.65
C LEU A 54 4.35 14.73 -9.36
N GLU A 55 4.04 15.09 -8.12
CA GLU A 55 3.93 16.49 -7.68
C GLU A 55 5.26 17.26 -7.76
N GLN A 56 6.39 16.58 -7.58
CA GLN A 56 7.71 17.18 -7.81
C GLN A 56 7.96 17.44 -9.29
N LEU A 57 7.64 16.48 -10.15
CA LEU A 57 7.84 16.59 -11.60
C LEU A 57 6.89 17.59 -12.25
N GLU A 58 5.67 17.76 -11.75
CA GLU A 58 4.69 18.72 -12.29
C GLU A 58 5.18 20.19 -12.22
N LYS A 59 6.12 20.49 -11.33
CA LYS A 59 6.73 21.82 -11.23
C LYS A 59 7.63 22.18 -12.42
N THR A 60 8.15 21.17 -13.11
CA THR A 60 9.13 21.34 -14.19
C THR A 60 8.67 20.76 -15.53
N TYR A 61 7.73 19.83 -15.50
CA TYR A 61 7.19 19.17 -16.69
C TYR A 61 5.69 19.48 -16.83
N PRO A 62 5.24 20.00 -17.99
CA PRO A 62 3.82 20.14 -18.25
C PRO A 62 3.12 18.77 -18.26
N SER A 63 1.80 18.75 -18.13
CA SER A 63 1.01 17.51 -18.11
C SER A 63 -0.21 17.55 -19.06
N GLU A 64 -0.30 18.60 -19.88
CA GLU A 64 -1.46 18.92 -20.72
C GLU A 64 -1.59 17.96 -21.91
N THR A 65 -0.48 17.63 -22.56
CA THR A 65 -0.49 16.75 -23.75
C THR A 65 -0.10 15.32 -23.42
N THR A 66 -0.45 14.39 -24.31
CA THR A 66 0.00 12.99 -24.21
C THR A 66 1.52 12.88 -24.19
N MET A 67 2.22 13.67 -25.00
CA MET A 67 3.69 13.67 -25.01
C MET A 67 4.26 14.15 -23.68
N ASP A 68 3.63 15.12 -23.04
CA ASP A 68 4.12 15.65 -21.76
C ASP A 68 3.91 14.64 -20.62
N ARG A 69 2.75 13.97 -20.59
CA ARG A 69 2.51 12.86 -19.65
C ARG A 69 3.47 11.69 -19.86
N MET A 70 3.84 11.39 -21.11
CA MET A 70 4.86 10.38 -21.41
C MET A 70 6.24 10.79 -20.90
N LYS A 71 6.63 12.07 -21.01
CA LYS A 71 7.88 12.56 -20.42
C LYS A 71 7.88 12.38 -18.90
N ILE A 72 6.80 12.76 -18.22
CA ILE A 72 6.65 12.56 -16.78
C ILE A 72 6.80 11.08 -16.41
N ALA A 73 6.15 10.18 -17.15
CA ALA A 73 6.29 8.74 -16.93
C ALA A 73 7.73 8.25 -17.08
N THR A 74 8.44 8.69 -18.12
CA THR A 74 9.88 8.39 -18.31
C THR A 74 10.72 8.87 -17.13
N GLU A 75 10.50 10.09 -16.65
CA GLU A 75 11.23 10.63 -15.50
C GLU A 75 10.94 9.84 -14.22
N VAL A 76 9.68 9.44 -14.01
CA VAL A 76 9.33 8.57 -12.88
C VAL A 76 10.13 7.26 -12.91
N ILE A 77 10.25 6.61 -14.08
CA ILE A 77 11.07 5.41 -14.22
C ILE A 77 12.54 5.69 -13.94
N THR A 78 13.09 6.77 -14.48
CA THR A 78 14.48 7.19 -14.21
C THR A 78 14.72 7.38 -12.71
N HIS A 79 13.81 8.05 -12.01
CA HIS A 79 13.91 8.26 -10.57
C HIS A 79 13.83 6.94 -9.78
N ILE A 80 12.94 6.02 -10.17
CA ILE A 80 12.74 4.75 -9.48
C ILE A 80 13.90 3.77 -9.75
N ASP A 81 14.43 3.70 -10.97
CA ASP A 81 15.59 2.87 -11.32
C ASP A 81 16.85 3.28 -10.53
N ASN A 82 17.00 4.58 -10.26
CA ASN A 82 18.06 5.11 -9.39
C ASN A 82 17.86 4.84 -7.89
N HIS A 83 16.68 4.37 -7.46
CA HIS A 83 16.34 4.11 -6.06
C HIS A 83 15.81 2.69 -5.86
N PRO A 84 16.68 1.66 -5.81
CA PRO A 84 16.28 0.25 -5.84
C PRO A 84 15.34 -0.16 -4.70
N THR A 85 15.48 0.44 -3.51
CA THR A 85 14.57 0.19 -2.38
C THR A 85 13.15 0.68 -2.65
N LYS A 86 13.00 1.84 -3.30
CA LYS A 86 11.68 2.39 -3.68
C LYS A 86 11.05 1.55 -4.78
N ALA A 87 11.84 1.15 -5.79
CA ALA A 87 11.40 0.23 -6.83
C ALA A 87 10.82 -1.08 -6.26
N GLN A 88 11.55 -1.71 -5.33
CA GLN A 88 11.10 -2.95 -4.71
C GLN A 88 9.77 -2.78 -3.94
N LYS A 89 9.61 -1.66 -3.22
CA LYS A 89 8.36 -1.35 -2.51
C LYS A 89 7.20 -1.16 -3.48
N ILE A 90 7.40 -0.39 -4.55
CA ILE A 90 6.39 -0.13 -5.58
C ILE A 90 5.95 -1.44 -6.24
N PHE A 91 6.88 -2.31 -6.60
CA PHE A 91 6.52 -3.61 -7.18
C PHE A 91 5.86 -4.56 -6.20
N SER A 92 6.27 -4.53 -4.94
CA SER A 92 5.62 -5.32 -3.89
C SER A 92 4.17 -4.87 -3.68
N ALA A 93 3.93 -3.55 -3.71
CA ALA A 93 2.61 -2.95 -3.67
C ALA A 93 1.75 -3.35 -4.88
N ILE A 94 2.29 -3.22 -6.10
CA ILE A 94 1.59 -3.63 -7.33
C ILE A 94 1.25 -5.13 -7.29
N LYS A 95 2.17 -5.98 -6.81
CA LYS A 95 1.94 -7.43 -6.69
C LYS A 95 0.89 -7.78 -5.64
N ALA A 96 0.81 -7.03 -4.54
CA ALA A 96 -0.11 -7.31 -3.44
C ALA A 96 -1.52 -6.72 -3.68
N GLY A 97 -1.60 -5.46 -4.13
CA GLY A 97 -2.85 -4.72 -4.32
C GLY A 97 -3.36 -4.71 -5.76
N GLY A 98 -2.51 -5.05 -6.74
CA GLY A 98 -2.81 -4.89 -8.15
C GLY A 98 -2.55 -3.46 -8.63
N VAL A 99 -2.38 -3.33 -9.95
CA VAL A 99 -2.14 -2.05 -10.63
C VAL A 99 -3.28 -1.06 -10.42
N ALA A 100 -4.53 -1.53 -10.54
CA ALA A 100 -5.71 -0.68 -10.37
C ALA A 100 -5.80 -0.04 -8.98
N ALA A 101 -5.34 -0.73 -7.93
CA ALA A 101 -5.37 -0.19 -6.57
C ALA A 101 -4.33 0.92 -6.38
N VAL A 102 -3.15 0.80 -7.00
CA VAL A 102 -2.16 1.88 -7.01
C VAL A 102 -2.70 3.07 -7.80
N GLU A 103 -3.23 2.83 -9.01
CA GLU A 103 -3.77 3.89 -9.87
C GLU A 103 -4.88 4.71 -9.19
N GLN A 104 -5.79 4.06 -8.46
CA GLN A 104 -6.86 4.73 -7.71
C GLN A 104 -6.35 5.68 -6.62
N LEU A 105 -5.14 5.47 -6.13
CA LEU A 105 -4.52 6.31 -5.10
C LEU A 105 -3.70 7.46 -5.71
N LEU A 106 -3.46 7.44 -7.02
CA LEU A 106 -2.69 8.48 -7.72
C LEU A 106 -3.63 9.53 -8.31
N ASN A 107 -3.56 10.75 -7.79
CA ASN A 107 -4.34 11.89 -8.26
C ASN A 107 -3.48 12.79 -9.16
N HIS A 108 -3.25 12.37 -10.40
CA HIS A 108 -2.43 13.12 -11.35
C HIS A 108 -2.79 12.78 -12.81
N PRO A 109 -2.77 13.75 -13.75
CA PRO A 109 -3.09 13.51 -15.16
C PRO A 109 -2.17 12.48 -15.85
N ALA A 110 -0.94 12.32 -15.38
CA ALA A 110 0.01 11.33 -15.90
C ALA A 110 -0.06 9.94 -15.23
N SER A 111 -0.96 9.71 -14.26
CA SER A 111 -1.01 8.46 -13.47
C SER A 111 -1.03 7.20 -14.34
N SER A 112 -1.93 7.13 -15.32
CA SER A 112 -2.07 5.96 -16.21
C SER A 112 -0.81 5.69 -17.05
N PHE A 113 -0.10 6.74 -17.46
CA PHE A 113 1.17 6.61 -18.19
C PHE A 113 2.30 6.12 -17.28
N VAL A 114 2.37 6.63 -16.04
CA VAL A 114 3.34 6.18 -15.04
C VAL A 114 3.13 4.71 -14.73
N ILE A 115 1.88 4.30 -14.51
CA ILE A 115 1.52 2.92 -14.22
C ILE A 115 1.93 2.00 -15.38
N ALA A 116 1.58 2.35 -16.63
CA ALA A 116 1.97 1.57 -17.79
C ALA A 116 3.50 1.46 -17.93
N ALA A 117 4.23 2.55 -17.68
CA ALA A 117 5.69 2.55 -17.72
C ALA A 117 6.29 1.67 -16.62
N LEU A 118 5.70 1.64 -15.42
CA LEU A 118 6.14 0.78 -14.32
C LEU A 118 5.93 -0.70 -14.63
N GLU A 119 4.80 -1.06 -15.23
CA GLU A 119 4.53 -2.42 -15.66
C GLU A 119 5.51 -2.89 -16.74
N ASP A 120 5.81 -2.04 -17.73
CA ASP A 120 6.77 -2.33 -18.79
C ASP A 120 8.18 -2.47 -18.24
N TRP A 121 8.60 -1.54 -17.38
CA TRP A 121 9.90 -1.59 -16.70
C TRP A 121 10.04 -2.86 -15.86
N GLN A 122 9.01 -3.28 -15.11
CA GLN A 122 9.02 -4.54 -14.36
C GLN A 122 9.25 -5.76 -15.26
N LYS A 123 8.58 -5.80 -16.42
CA LYS A 123 8.72 -6.88 -17.41
C LYS A 123 10.12 -6.88 -18.02
N SER A 124 10.71 -5.71 -18.26
CA SER A 124 12.07 -5.58 -18.80
C SER A 124 13.16 -6.07 -17.84
N LYS A 125 12.88 -6.10 -16.54
CA LYS A 125 13.80 -6.53 -15.47
C LYS A 125 13.59 -7.98 -15.01
N SER A 126 12.53 -8.65 -15.49
CA SER A 126 12.18 -10.05 -15.17
C SER A 126 12.84 -11.03 -16.13
#